data_AF-A0A0B6Z2W5-F1
#
_entry.id   AF-A0A0B6Z2W5-F1
#
_cell.length_a   1.000
_cell.length_b   1.000
_cell.length_c   1.000
_cell.angle_alpha   90.00
_cell.angle_beta   90.00
_cell.angle_gamma   90.00
#
_symmetry.space_group_name_H-M   'P 1'
#
loop_
_entity.id
_entity.type
_entity.pdbx_description
1 polymer ?
#
loop_
_entity_poly.entity_id
_entity_poly.type
_entity_poly.pdbx_seq_one_letter_code
_entity_poly.pdbx_strand_id
1 'polypeptide(L)'
;NETTPNLSEVTSPASAKNARKRKPHEETTPKPKCRRQKMAMKSLIPDNMKTPPAKQTLEEIKYQNGCISSESSPLRDVCKITRCVDLSGRAPKPSNRWGHTMTLVNSKQAVLIGGQGEKQLSRDSIWVLDPEMRTWKCPNVTTEGSKPEFRIGHSATYDPTMRCIYVYGGSKNTKWFHDVHMFDLDENKWSLVKASGKAPTRSYHSATLYRHELWMF
;
A
#
# COMPACT_ATOMS: atom_id res chain seq x y z
N ASN A 1 60.13 -56.62 -25.72
CA ASN A 1 61.51 -56.09 -25.80
C ASN A 1 61.39 -54.59 -25.67
N GLU A 2 61.25 -54.10 -24.44
CA GLU A 2 62.38 -53.62 -23.60
C GLU A 2 62.99 -52.36 -24.26
N THR A 3 63.04 -51.17 -23.66
CA THR A 3 63.44 -50.83 -22.28
C THR A 3 63.01 -49.38 -21.95
N THR A 4 62.45 -49.14 -20.77
CA THR A 4 62.70 -47.91 -19.98
C THR A 4 63.84 -48.23 -18.99
N PRO A 5 64.33 -47.38 -18.04
CA PRO A 5 63.98 -46.00 -17.66
C PRO A 5 65.21 -45.10 -17.36
N ASN A 6 65.00 -43.88 -16.86
CA ASN A 6 65.82 -43.41 -15.75
C ASN A 6 65.02 -42.55 -14.75
N LEU A 7 65.13 -42.95 -13.48
CA LEU A 7 64.57 -42.33 -12.29
C LEU A 7 65.58 -41.32 -11.71
N SER A 8 65.07 -40.30 -11.02
CA SER A 8 65.47 -40.08 -9.63
C SER A 8 64.37 -39.31 -8.89
N GLU A 9 63.79 -40.01 -7.91
CA GLU A 9 63.08 -39.48 -6.74
C GLU A 9 64.02 -38.53 -5.96
N VAL A 10 63.57 -37.72 -4.99
CA VAL A 10 63.40 -38.19 -3.61
C VAL A 10 62.75 -37.09 -2.75
N THR A 11 61.71 -37.51 -2.03
CA THR A 11 61.17 -37.06 -0.72
C THR A 11 60.30 -35.82 -0.56
N SER A 12 59.04 -36.11 -0.23
CA SER A 12 58.30 -35.44 0.85
C SER A 12 58.65 -36.11 2.20
N PRO A 13 58.42 -35.45 3.36
CA PRO A 13 57.24 -35.85 4.11
C PRO A 13 56.47 -34.71 4.79
N ALA A 14 55.18 -34.96 4.97
CA ALA A 14 54.28 -34.25 5.86
C ALA A 14 54.59 -34.52 7.34
N SER A 15 54.27 -33.59 8.25
CA SER A 15 53.23 -33.80 9.29
C SER A 15 53.11 -32.64 10.30
N ALA A 16 51.85 -32.26 10.52
CA ALA A 16 51.20 -31.90 11.78
C ALA A 16 51.58 -30.66 12.63
N LYS A 17 50.57 -29.78 12.69
CA LYS A 17 49.92 -29.22 13.91
C LYS A 17 50.78 -28.35 14.85
N ASN A 18 50.47 -27.05 14.87
CA ASN A 18 49.94 -26.47 16.11
C ASN A 18 49.12 -25.19 15.87
N ALA A 19 47.90 -25.23 16.37
CA ALA A 19 46.97 -24.13 16.41
C ALA A 19 47.40 -23.11 17.47
N ARG A 20 47.46 -21.82 17.12
CA ARG A 20 47.25 -20.72 18.06
C ARG A 20 46.27 -19.71 17.48
N LYS A 21 45.05 -19.77 18.02
CA LYS A 21 43.96 -18.81 17.87
C LYS A 21 44.49 -17.39 18.10
N ARG A 22 44.45 -16.53 17.07
CA ARG A 22 44.50 -15.07 17.26
C ARG A 22 43.05 -14.57 17.25
N LYS A 23 42.64 -13.95 18.36
CA LYS A 23 41.31 -13.33 18.55
C LYS A 23 41.10 -12.23 17.49
N PRO A 24 39.91 -12.08 16.90
CA PRO A 24 39.59 -10.90 16.12
C PRO A 24 39.53 -9.68 17.05
N HIS A 25 40.19 -8.61 16.64
CA HIS A 25 40.12 -7.30 17.27
C HIS A 25 38.70 -6.76 17.09
N GLU A 26 37.99 -6.57 18.21
CA GLU A 26 36.64 -6.03 18.25
C GLU A 26 36.70 -4.53 17.99
N GLU A 27 36.53 -4.13 16.73
CA GLU A 27 36.36 -2.73 16.35
C GLU A 27 34.98 -2.28 16.82
N THR A 28 34.96 -1.66 18.00
CA THR A 28 33.77 -1.08 18.64
C THR A 28 33.34 0.18 17.90
N THR A 29 32.63 0.00 16.79
CA THR A 29 31.86 1.10 16.20
C THR A 29 30.67 1.43 17.12
N PRO A 30 30.48 2.70 17.54
CA PRO A 30 29.36 3.05 18.39
C PRO A 30 28.07 2.91 17.59
N LYS A 31 27.17 2.03 18.04
CA LYS A 31 25.78 1.98 17.54
C LYS A 31 25.15 3.37 17.73
N PRO A 32 24.47 3.95 16.73
CA PRO A 32 23.77 5.21 16.92
C PRO A 32 22.65 4.98 17.95
N LYS A 33 22.81 5.55 19.15
CA LYS A 33 21.71 5.64 20.11
C LYS A 33 20.66 6.54 19.48
N CYS A 34 19.47 6.00 19.22
CA CYS A 34 18.30 6.81 18.89
C CYS A 34 18.00 7.73 20.08
N ARG A 35 18.50 8.97 20.02
CA ARG A 35 18.19 10.00 21.01
C ARG A 35 16.77 10.44 20.73
N ARG A 36 15.79 9.84 21.42
CA ARG A 36 14.43 10.38 21.51
C ARG A 36 14.51 11.80 22.07
N GLN A 37 14.55 12.80 21.20
CA GLN A 37 14.18 14.15 21.60
C GLN A 37 12.68 14.15 21.82
N LYS A 38 12.26 14.15 23.09
CA LYS A 38 10.89 14.54 23.43
C LYS A 38 10.81 16.05 23.24
N MET A 39 10.36 16.52 22.08
CA MET A 39 9.82 17.86 22.00
C MET A 39 8.43 17.84 22.63
N ALA A 40 8.29 18.54 23.75
CA ALA A 40 6.99 18.79 24.34
C ALA A 40 6.27 19.83 23.48
N MET A 41 5.19 19.45 22.80
CA MET A 41 4.24 20.44 22.31
C MET A 41 3.49 21.00 23.51
N LYS A 42 3.62 22.32 23.76
CA LYS A 42 2.75 23.01 24.70
C LYS A 42 1.33 23.04 24.10
N SER A 43 0.39 22.50 24.85
CA SER A 43 -1.05 22.63 24.60
C SER A 43 -1.45 24.10 24.53
N LEU A 44 -2.20 24.50 23.51
CA LEU A 44 -2.86 25.80 23.41
C LEU A 44 -4.33 25.72 23.84
N ILE A 45 -4.66 24.84 24.79
CA ILE A 45 -6.01 24.74 25.35
C ILE A 45 -6.09 25.64 26.60
N PRO A 46 -7.04 26.59 26.67
CA PRO A 46 -7.26 27.41 27.87
C PRO A 46 -7.61 26.56 29.10
N ASP A 47 -7.10 26.96 30.27
CA ASP A 47 -7.02 26.21 31.53
C ASP A 47 -8.34 25.72 32.19
N ASN A 48 -9.51 25.83 31.56
CA ASN A 48 -10.79 25.65 32.25
C ASN A 48 -11.58 24.37 31.96
N MET A 49 -10.92 23.24 31.70
CA MET A 49 -11.58 21.92 31.78
C MET A 49 -10.61 20.84 32.30
N LYS A 50 -10.45 20.78 33.63
CA LYS A 50 -9.88 19.62 34.32
C LYS A 50 -10.96 18.92 35.14
N THR A 51 -11.52 17.85 34.59
CA THR A 51 -11.96 16.65 35.33
C THR A 51 -12.23 15.51 34.35
N PRO A 52 -11.63 14.32 34.51
CA PRO A 52 -11.97 13.15 33.69
C PRO A 52 -13.19 12.43 34.32
N PRO A 53 -14.23 12.07 33.56
CA PRO A 53 -15.21 11.13 34.09
C PRO A 53 -14.64 9.71 34.04
N ALA A 54 -14.88 8.98 35.12
CA ALA A 54 -14.47 7.62 35.37
C ALA A 54 -15.04 6.63 34.34
N LYS A 55 -14.34 5.50 34.17
CA LYS A 55 -14.75 4.34 33.37
C LYS A 55 -16.21 3.96 33.68
N GLN A 56 -17.08 4.01 32.68
CA GLN A 56 -18.38 3.34 32.73
C GLN A 56 -18.49 2.32 31.60
N THR A 57 -18.99 1.16 32.01
CA THR A 57 -19.09 -0.11 31.32
C THR A 57 -20.11 -0.10 30.19
N LEU A 58 -19.81 -0.88 29.15
CA LEU A 58 -20.69 -1.19 28.02
C LEU A 58 -21.92 -1.96 28.50
N GLU A 59 -23.10 -1.34 28.58
CA GLU A 59 -24.38 -2.02 28.37
C GLU A 59 -25.48 -1.06 27.85
N GLU A 60 -26.18 -1.58 26.83
CA GLU A 60 -27.54 -1.28 26.37
C GLU A 60 -27.95 0.13 25.91
N ILE A 61 -27.98 0.33 24.59
CA ILE A 61 -28.95 1.23 23.95
C ILE A 61 -29.82 0.40 22.98
N LYS A 62 -30.99 -0.01 23.47
CA LYS A 62 -32.11 -0.54 22.66
C LYS A 62 -32.73 0.62 21.88
N TYR A 63 -32.73 0.53 20.54
CA TYR A 63 -33.46 1.45 19.68
C TYR A 63 -34.94 1.06 19.64
N GLN A 64 -35.82 1.90 20.21
CA GLN A 64 -37.25 1.87 19.95
C GLN A 64 -37.57 2.80 18.76
N ASN A 65 -38.18 2.22 17.73
CA ASN A 65 -38.79 2.98 16.63
C ASN A 65 -40.14 3.54 17.11
N GLY A 66 -40.30 4.87 17.07
CA GLY A 66 -41.57 5.55 17.33
C GLY A 66 -41.78 6.68 16.32
N CYS A 67 -42.85 6.58 15.54
CA CYS A 67 -43.30 7.56 14.55
C CYS A 67 -44.17 8.62 15.23
N ILE A 68 -43.90 9.92 15.02
CA ILE A 68 -44.84 11.03 15.32
C ILE A 68 -44.73 12.08 14.20
N SER A 69 -45.89 12.59 13.79
CA SER A 69 -46.17 13.51 12.69
C SER A 69 -46.01 15.01 13.02
N SER A 70 -45.98 15.80 11.93
CA SER A 70 -46.39 17.21 11.70
C SER A 70 -45.47 18.41 12.01
N GLU A 71 -45.18 19.12 10.89
CA GLU A 71 -45.08 20.58 10.64
C GLU A 71 -43.77 21.41 10.75
N SER A 72 -43.21 21.68 9.56
CA SER A 72 -42.84 22.97 8.91
C SER A 72 -41.59 23.82 9.26
N SER A 73 -40.84 24.15 8.17
CA SER A 73 -39.91 25.28 7.92
C SER A 73 -38.37 25.05 8.12
N PRO A 74 -37.47 25.75 7.38
CA PRO A 74 -36.70 25.12 6.30
C PRO A 74 -35.16 25.22 6.40
N LEU A 75 -34.47 24.46 5.53
CA LEU A 75 -33.03 24.49 5.22
C LEU A 75 -32.07 24.16 6.38
N ARG A 76 -31.98 22.85 6.66
CA ARG A 76 -30.69 22.26 7.00
C ARG A 76 -30.50 21.07 6.06
N ASP A 77 -29.70 21.25 5.01
CA ASP A 77 -29.06 20.14 4.32
C ASP A 77 -28.09 19.48 5.31
N VAL A 78 -28.67 18.79 6.29
CA VAL A 78 -27.97 17.74 7.00
C VAL A 78 -27.74 16.70 5.93
N CYS A 79 -26.50 16.66 5.42
CA CYS A 79 -26.03 15.61 4.55
C CYS A 79 -26.35 14.29 5.24
N LYS A 80 -27.50 13.70 4.92
CA LYS A 80 -27.89 12.38 5.39
C LYS A 80 -26.77 11.49 4.90
N ILE A 81 -25.90 11.08 5.81
CA ILE A 81 -24.92 10.03 5.55
C ILE A 81 -25.77 8.88 5.06
N THR A 82 -25.78 8.69 3.74
CA THR A 82 -26.60 7.66 3.13
C THR A 82 -26.03 6.37 3.67
N ARG A 83 -26.83 5.62 4.47
CA ARG A 83 -26.48 4.28 4.91
C ARG A 83 -25.90 3.52 3.72
N CYS A 84 -24.83 2.74 3.94
CA CYS A 84 -24.31 1.83 2.91
C CYS A 84 -25.47 0.96 2.41
N VAL A 85 -26.01 1.28 1.24
CA VAL A 85 -27.05 0.49 0.61
C VAL A 85 -26.35 -0.74 0.07
N ASP A 86 -26.72 -1.90 0.57
CA ASP A 86 -26.23 -3.16 0.04
C ASP A 86 -26.77 -3.32 -1.39
N LEU A 87 -25.87 -3.19 -2.37
CA LEU A 87 -26.15 -3.41 -3.78
C LEU A 87 -26.20 -4.93 -4.09
N SER A 88 -26.72 -5.77 -3.18
CA SER A 88 -26.76 -7.23 -3.29
C SER A 88 -27.65 -7.76 -4.43
N GLY A 89 -28.24 -6.87 -5.24
CA GLY A 89 -28.65 -7.24 -6.59
C GLY A 89 -27.49 -7.90 -7.36
N ARG A 90 -27.80 -8.80 -8.30
CA ARG A 90 -26.85 -9.55 -9.15
C ARG A 90 -26.02 -8.67 -10.11
N ALA A 91 -25.71 -7.43 -9.74
CA ALA A 91 -24.82 -6.56 -10.48
C ALA A 91 -23.36 -7.02 -10.25
N PRO A 92 -22.52 -7.02 -11.29
CA PRO A 92 -21.09 -7.31 -11.13
C PRO A 92 -20.48 -6.29 -10.18
N LYS A 93 -19.75 -6.75 -9.16
CA LYS A 93 -19.08 -5.90 -8.16
C LYS A 93 -17.72 -6.48 -7.80
N PRO A 94 -16.76 -5.66 -7.35
CA PRO A 94 -15.47 -6.17 -6.88
C PRO A 94 -15.65 -7.18 -5.75
N SER A 95 -14.78 -8.19 -5.74
CA SER A 95 -14.65 -9.08 -4.58
C SER A 95 -14.31 -8.29 -3.31
N ASN A 96 -14.74 -8.79 -2.15
CA ASN A 96 -14.35 -8.28 -0.83
C ASN A 96 -12.83 -8.18 -0.76
N ARG A 97 -12.30 -7.01 -0.40
CA ARG A 97 -10.84 -6.79 -0.38
C ARG A 97 -10.42 -5.70 0.59
N TRP A 98 -9.17 -5.79 1.02
CA TRP A 98 -8.48 -4.78 1.82
C TRP A 98 -7.15 -4.39 1.16
N GLY A 99 -6.57 -3.26 1.59
CA GLY A 99 -5.30 -2.76 1.04
C GLY A 99 -5.35 -2.36 -0.44
N HIS A 100 -6.56 -2.13 -0.97
CA HIS A 100 -6.79 -1.56 -2.31
C HIS A 100 -6.68 -0.04 -2.26
N THR A 101 -6.60 0.57 -3.44
CA THR A 101 -6.75 2.02 -3.60
C THR A 101 -8.05 2.34 -4.32
N MET A 102 -8.62 3.51 -4.02
CA MET A 102 -9.77 4.07 -4.72
C MET A 102 -9.41 5.49 -5.12
N THR A 103 -9.45 5.78 -6.42
CA THR A 103 -9.05 7.08 -6.97
C THR A 103 -10.23 7.70 -7.70
N LEU A 104 -10.70 8.85 -7.22
CA LEU A 104 -11.74 9.63 -7.90
C LEU A 104 -11.13 10.33 -9.12
N VAL A 105 -11.70 10.08 -10.31
CA VAL A 105 -11.27 10.71 -11.56
C VAL A 105 -12.15 11.93 -11.85
N ASN A 106 -13.46 11.76 -11.75
CA ASN A 106 -14.46 12.81 -11.94
C ASN A 106 -15.78 12.43 -11.25
N SER A 107 -16.83 13.24 -11.39
CA SER A 107 -18.14 12.99 -10.75
C SER A 107 -18.81 11.67 -11.15
N LYS A 108 -18.45 11.09 -12.32
CA LYS A 108 -19.04 9.87 -12.88
C LYS A 108 -18.09 8.67 -12.86
N GLN A 109 -16.87 8.84 -12.36
CA GLN A 109 -15.85 7.80 -12.46
C GLN A 109 -14.89 7.83 -11.27
N ALA A 110 -14.83 6.70 -10.56
CA ALA A 110 -13.79 6.38 -9.60
C ALA A 110 -13.20 5.01 -9.95
N VAL A 111 -11.89 4.84 -9.78
CA VAL A 111 -11.17 3.63 -10.16
C VAL A 111 -10.62 2.95 -8.91
N LEU A 112 -11.00 1.69 -8.72
CA LEU A 112 -10.49 0.81 -7.69
C LEU A 112 -9.35 -0.03 -8.27
N ILE A 113 -8.21 -0.07 -7.56
CA ILE A 113 -7.02 -0.82 -8.00
C ILE A 113 -6.51 -1.74 -6.89
N GLY A 114 -6.21 -2.99 -7.27
CA GLY A 114 -5.55 -4.01 -6.47
C GLY A 114 -6.35 -4.49 -5.27
N GLY A 115 -5.64 -4.76 -4.17
CA GLY A 115 -6.19 -5.30 -2.94
C GLY A 115 -6.09 -6.83 -2.84
N GLN A 116 -6.48 -7.32 -1.66
CA GLN A 116 -6.50 -8.74 -1.33
C GLN A 116 -7.82 -9.12 -0.68
N GLY A 117 -8.43 -10.20 -1.14
CA GLY A 117 -9.56 -10.84 -0.45
C GLY A 117 -9.10 -11.80 0.64
N GLU A 118 -10.02 -12.59 1.20
CA GLU A 118 -9.73 -13.44 2.36
C GLU A 118 -8.62 -14.47 2.11
N LYS A 119 -8.63 -15.12 0.94
CA LYS A 119 -7.73 -16.26 0.65
C LYS A 119 -6.64 -15.95 -0.37
N GLN A 120 -6.84 -14.95 -1.23
CA GLN A 120 -5.92 -14.63 -2.31
C GLN A 120 -5.97 -13.15 -2.72
N LEU A 121 -4.88 -12.69 -3.33
CA LEU A 121 -4.83 -11.40 -4.00
C LEU A 121 -5.93 -11.28 -5.05
N SER A 122 -6.53 -10.10 -5.15
CA SER A 122 -7.63 -9.85 -6.07
C SER A 122 -7.12 -9.87 -7.51
N ARG A 123 -7.47 -10.94 -8.25
CA ARG A 123 -7.14 -11.11 -9.67
C ARG A 123 -7.95 -10.17 -10.58
N ASP A 124 -9.11 -9.75 -10.10
CA ASP A 124 -9.96 -8.67 -10.62
C ASP A 124 -9.45 -7.33 -10.07
N SER A 125 -8.24 -6.97 -10.47
CA SER A 125 -7.50 -5.88 -9.84
C SER A 125 -7.97 -4.50 -10.25
N ILE A 126 -8.91 -4.35 -11.19
CA ILE A 126 -9.40 -3.04 -11.64
C ILE A 126 -10.90 -3.06 -11.77
N TRP A 127 -11.53 -2.07 -11.14
CA TRP A 127 -12.95 -1.83 -11.24
C TRP A 127 -13.21 -0.34 -11.36
N VAL A 128 -14.22 0.02 -12.14
CA VAL A 128 -14.67 1.40 -12.29
C VAL A 128 -16.03 1.52 -11.62
N LEU A 129 -16.13 2.44 -10.66
CA LEU A 129 -17.37 2.84 -10.01
C LEU A 129 -17.88 4.10 -10.69
N ASP A 130 -19.15 4.09 -11.09
CA ASP A 130 -19.92 5.31 -11.31
C ASP A 130 -20.55 5.72 -9.97
N PRO A 131 -20.10 6.81 -9.33
CA PRO A 131 -20.61 7.21 -8.01
C PRO A 131 -22.06 7.71 -8.06
N GLU A 132 -22.48 8.29 -9.18
CA GLU A 132 -23.82 8.83 -9.38
C GLU A 132 -24.84 7.71 -9.56
N MET A 133 -24.54 6.76 -10.46
CA MET A 133 -25.39 5.59 -10.70
C MET A 133 -25.20 4.47 -9.68
N ARG A 134 -24.13 4.53 -8.87
CA ARG A 134 -23.72 3.48 -7.92
C ARG A 134 -23.53 2.12 -8.60
N THR A 135 -22.99 2.13 -9.82
CA THR A 135 -22.77 0.91 -10.61
C THR A 135 -21.29 0.64 -10.80
N TRP A 136 -20.92 -0.64 -10.80
CA TRP A 136 -19.57 -1.09 -11.06
C TRP A 136 -19.44 -1.66 -12.46
N LYS A 137 -18.29 -1.41 -13.08
CA LYS A 137 -17.92 -1.96 -14.38
C LYS A 137 -16.51 -2.52 -14.31
N CYS A 138 -16.29 -3.66 -14.94
CA CYS A 138 -14.97 -4.21 -15.17
C CYS A 138 -14.52 -3.74 -16.57
N PRO A 139 -13.54 -2.82 -16.68
CA PRO A 139 -13.08 -2.37 -17.97
C PRO A 139 -12.30 -3.47 -18.70
N ASN A 140 -12.36 -3.47 -20.03
CA ASN A 140 -11.47 -4.29 -20.85
C ASN A 140 -10.09 -3.62 -20.85
N VAL A 141 -9.13 -4.24 -20.15
CA VAL A 141 -7.81 -3.66 -19.93
C VAL A 141 -6.77 -4.29 -20.84
N THR A 142 -6.02 -3.45 -21.55
CA THR A 142 -4.86 -3.86 -22.33
C THR A 142 -3.57 -3.53 -21.58
N THR A 143 -2.43 -4.02 -22.06
CA THR A 143 -1.13 -3.79 -21.42
C THR A 143 -0.06 -3.61 -22.48
N GLU A 144 0.67 -2.51 -22.37
CA GLU A 144 1.88 -2.23 -23.12
C GLU A 144 3.09 -2.48 -22.23
N GLY A 145 3.92 -3.46 -22.59
CA GLY A 145 5.01 -3.93 -21.74
C GLY A 145 4.51 -4.79 -20.58
N SER A 146 4.56 -4.27 -19.35
CA SER A 146 4.17 -5.01 -18.14
C SER A 146 3.09 -4.28 -17.35
N LYS A 147 2.13 -5.04 -16.82
CA LYS A 147 1.14 -4.55 -15.86
C LYS A 147 1.64 -4.73 -14.42
N PRO A 148 1.12 -3.98 -13.45
CA PRO A 148 1.47 -4.19 -12.06
C PRO A 148 1.07 -5.60 -11.62
N GLU A 149 1.99 -6.31 -10.97
CA GLU A 149 1.62 -7.52 -10.21
C GLU A 149 0.54 -7.19 -9.18
N PHE A 150 -0.34 -8.17 -8.89
CA PHE A 150 -1.33 -8.04 -7.83
C PHE A 150 -0.66 -7.70 -6.50
N ARG A 151 -1.15 -6.67 -5.81
CA ARG A 151 -0.48 -6.09 -4.65
C ARG A 151 -1.47 -5.38 -3.71
N ILE A 152 -1.05 -5.22 -2.46
CA ILE A 152 -1.73 -4.46 -1.42
C ILE A 152 -0.87 -3.29 -0.95
N GLY A 153 -1.49 -2.26 -0.36
CA GLY A 153 -0.79 -1.15 0.27
C GLY A 153 0.02 -0.28 -0.72
N HIS A 154 -0.30 -0.35 -2.01
CA HIS A 154 0.23 0.57 -3.00
C HIS A 154 -0.47 1.92 -2.88
N SER A 155 0.15 2.99 -3.39
CA SER A 155 -0.54 4.26 -3.61
C SER A 155 -1.05 4.33 -5.05
N ALA A 156 -2.14 5.07 -5.26
CA ALA A 156 -2.64 5.42 -6.58
C ALA A 156 -2.97 6.92 -6.61
N THR A 157 -2.51 7.62 -7.65
CA THR A 157 -2.65 9.07 -7.76
C THR A 157 -3.07 9.44 -9.17
N TYR A 158 -4.17 10.19 -9.29
CA TYR A 158 -4.70 10.65 -10.57
C TYR A 158 -3.96 11.91 -11.07
N ASP A 159 -3.54 11.87 -12.33
CA ASP A 159 -3.07 13.03 -13.08
C ASP A 159 -4.18 13.52 -14.03
N PRO A 160 -4.77 14.70 -13.78
CA PRO A 160 -5.83 15.24 -14.62
C PRO A 160 -5.33 15.75 -15.98
N THR A 161 -4.06 16.13 -16.11
CA THR A 161 -3.48 16.61 -17.36
C THR A 161 -3.24 15.47 -18.32
N MET A 162 -2.63 14.38 -17.83
CA MET A 162 -2.36 13.18 -18.62
C MET A 162 -3.54 12.20 -18.65
N ARG A 163 -4.58 12.46 -17.86
CA ARG A 163 -5.74 11.57 -17.67
C ARG A 163 -5.35 10.13 -17.34
N CYS A 164 -4.36 9.98 -16.46
CA CYS A 164 -3.84 8.68 -16.07
C CYS A 164 -3.76 8.52 -14.55
N ILE A 165 -3.64 7.28 -14.07
CA ILE A 165 -3.43 6.98 -12.66
C ILE A 165 -2.05 6.36 -12.51
N TYR A 166 -1.20 7.00 -11.71
CA TYR A 166 0.09 6.44 -11.31
C TYR A 166 -0.10 5.53 -10.10
N VAL A 167 0.42 4.31 -10.20
CA VAL A 167 0.46 3.32 -9.12
C VAL A 167 1.89 3.07 -8.71
N TYR A 168 2.18 3.22 -7.42
CA TYR A 168 3.52 3.02 -6.89
C TYR A 168 3.56 2.05 -5.71
N GLY A 169 4.62 1.24 -5.70
CA GLY A 169 4.98 0.40 -4.56
C GLY A 169 3.91 -0.63 -4.23
N GLY A 170 3.72 -0.89 -2.94
CA GLY A 170 2.90 -1.96 -2.40
C GLY A 170 3.71 -3.23 -2.13
N SER A 171 3.00 -4.29 -1.75
CA SER A 171 3.61 -5.58 -1.43
C SER A 171 2.73 -6.75 -1.87
N LYS A 172 3.38 -7.90 -2.11
CA LYS A 172 2.76 -9.20 -2.37
C LYS A 172 3.53 -10.25 -1.57
N ASN A 173 2.88 -10.83 -0.56
CA ASN A 173 3.50 -11.76 0.37
C ASN A 173 4.78 -11.13 0.99
N THR A 174 5.95 -11.72 0.72
CA THR A 174 7.26 -11.22 1.18
C THR A 174 7.92 -10.23 0.22
N LYS A 175 7.37 -10.03 -0.99
CA LYS A 175 7.93 -9.14 -2.02
C LYS A 175 7.38 -7.72 -1.85
N TRP A 176 8.30 -6.75 -1.83
CA TRP A 176 7.97 -5.33 -1.79
C TRP A 176 8.33 -4.70 -3.14
N PHE A 177 7.46 -3.82 -3.62
CA PHE A 177 7.58 -3.20 -4.93
C PHE A 177 8.14 -1.78 -4.81
N HIS A 178 8.83 -1.34 -5.87
CA HIS A 178 9.38 0.00 -6.06
C HIS A 178 9.16 0.50 -7.50
N ASP A 179 8.36 -0.22 -8.27
CA ASP A 179 8.01 0.11 -9.65
C ASP A 179 6.86 1.14 -9.67
N VAL A 180 6.85 1.95 -10.72
CA VAL A 180 5.78 2.88 -11.03
C VAL A 180 5.07 2.35 -12.28
N HIS A 181 3.76 2.15 -12.19
CA HIS A 181 2.92 1.82 -13.34
C HIS A 181 1.96 2.98 -13.61
N MET A 182 1.63 3.18 -14.87
CA MET A 182 0.65 4.17 -15.31
C MET A 182 -0.54 3.45 -15.94
N PHE A 183 -1.74 3.77 -15.47
CA PHE A 183 -3.00 3.36 -16.09
C PHE A 183 -3.58 4.51 -16.88
N ASP A 184 -3.59 4.39 -18.20
CA ASP A 184 -4.26 5.32 -19.11
C ASP A 184 -5.77 5.10 -19.03
N LEU A 185 -6.53 6.15 -18.72
CA LEU A 185 -7.99 6.07 -18.55
C LEU A 185 -8.74 6.15 -19.88
N ASP A 186 -8.13 6.69 -20.93
CA ASP A 186 -8.75 6.84 -22.24
C ASP A 186 -8.63 5.51 -23.02
N GLU A 187 -7.48 4.86 -22.94
CA GLU A 187 -7.23 3.56 -23.59
C GLU A 187 -7.49 2.35 -22.69
N ASN A 188 -7.72 2.55 -21.38
CA ASN A 188 -7.75 1.48 -20.37
C ASN A 188 -6.50 0.59 -20.46
N LYS A 189 -5.33 1.22 -20.52
CA LYS A 189 -4.06 0.56 -20.84
C LYS A 189 -3.04 0.72 -19.72
N TRP A 190 -2.41 -0.38 -19.33
CA TRP A 190 -1.24 -0.33 -18.45
C TRP A 190 0.03 -0.09 -19.22
N SER A 191 0.92 0.70 -18.63
CA SER A 191 2.31 0.82 -19.04
C SER A 191 3.24 0.93 -17.83
N LEU A 192 4.45 0.41 -17.99
CA LEU A 192 5.52 0.58 -16.99
C LEU A 192 6.18 1.94 -17.20
N VAL A 193 6.25 2.74 -16.15
CA VAL A 193 6.96 4.03 -16.18
C VAL A 193 8.45 3.76 -15.96
N LYS A 194 9.28 4.14 -16.92
CA LYS A 194 10.74 4.07 -16.80
C LYS A 194 11.21 5.18 -15.84
N ALA A 195 11.41 4.82 -14.58
CA ALA A 195 12.01 5.71 -13.59
C ALA A 195 13.53 5.52 -13.55
N SER A 196 14.27 6.64 -13.44
CA SER A 196 15.70 6.63 -13.14
C SER A 196 15.93 6.85 -11.64
N GLY A 197 17.06 6.38 -11.13
CA GLY A 197 17.42 6.51 -9.71
C GLY A 197 17.03 5.29 -8.86
N LYS A 198 17.18 5.43 -7.54
CA LYS A 198 16.93 4.35 -6.56
C LYS A 198 15.67 4.64 -5.75
N ALA A 199 14.52 4.42 -6.38
CA ALA A 199 13.24 4.55 -5.69
C ALA A 199 13.12 3.47 -4.59
N PRO A 200 12.75 3.81 -3.35
CA PRO A 200 12.70 2.86 -2.24
C PRO A 200 11.51 1.91 -2.38
N THR A 201 11.67 0.64 -1.96
CA THR A 201 10.51 -0.24 -1.80
C THR A 201 9.64 0.25 -0.64
N ARG A 202 8.32 0.34 -0.83
CA ARG A 202 7.39 0.81 0.21
C ARG A 202 5.98 0.27 0.03
N SER A 203 5.26 0.12 1.13
CA SER A 203 3.88 -0.33 1.21
C SER A 203 3.18 0.40 2.36
N TYR A 204 1.86 0.55 2.29
CA TYR A 204 1.02 1.32 3.21
C TYR A 204 1.48 2.78 3.37
N HIS A 205 1.87 3.39 2.25
CA HIS A 205 2.34 4.78 2.17
C HIS A 205 1.29 5.64 1.45
N SER A 206 1.51 6.96 1.43
CA SER A 206 0.69 7.88 0.64
C SER A 206 1.51 8.53 -0.47
N ALA A 207 0.83 8.97 -1.53
CA ALA A 207 1.42 9.73 -2.60
C ALA A 207 0.48 10.84 -3.09
N THR A 208 1.05 11.94 -3.56
CA THR A 208 0.31 13.08 -4.11
C THR A 208 1.02 13.63 -5.34
N LEU A 209 0.24 14.15 -6.29
CA LEU A 209 0.77 14.76 -7.50
C LEU A 209 0.77 16.27 -7.30
N TYR A 210 1.92 16.91 -7.50
CA TYR A 210 2.07 18.35 -7.47
C TYR A 210 2.94 18.82 -8.64
N ARG A 211 2.39 19.71 -9.49
CA ARG A 211 3.10 20.28 -10.65
C ARG A 211 3.82 19.23 -11.52
N HIS A 212 3.13 18.13 -11.82
CA HIS A 212 3.65 16.99 -12.60
C HIS A 212 4.72 16.15 -11.89
N GLU A 213 4.89 16.30 -10.58
CA GLU A 213 5.78 15.48 -9.76
C GLU A 213 4.98 14.64 -8.78
N LEU A 214 5.32 13.34 -8.67
CA LEU A 214 4.72 12.43 -7.72
C LEU A 214 5.55 12.41 -6.42
N TRP A 215 4.98 12.97 -5.36
CA TRP A 215 5.58 13.02 -4.03
C TRP A 215 5.05 11.88 -3.17
N MET A 216 5.93 11.22 -2.41
CA MET A 216 5.58 10.04 -1.60
C MET A 216 5.98 10.26 -0.14
N PHE A 217 5.09 9.89 0.78
CA PHE A 217 5.30 9.99 2.23
C PHE A 217 5.32 8.59 2.84
#